data_AF-A0A4R9JLC2-F1
#
_entry.id   AF-A0A4R9JLC2-F1
#
_cell.length_a   1.000
_cell.length_b   1.000
_cell.length_c   1.000
_cell.angle_alpha   90.00
_cell.angle_beta   90.00
_cell.angle_gamma   90.00
#
_symmetry.space_group_name_H-M   'P 1'
#
loop_
_entity.id
_entity.type
_entity.pdbx_description
1 polymer ?
#
loop_
_entity_poly.entity_id
_entity_poly.type
_entity_poly.pdbx_seq_one_letter_code
_entity_poly.pdbx_strand_id
1 'polypeptide(L)'
;MRKSIAHSILVLIIVFSQFPLFAEGDETLEPITITVQKGETLSLISERHLSDPKRWPELLKHNKIPNPDLIKPGLSLVVPVFLRKAVVGVTEFVMGQVEWNGTGGKGPWVPLKLGQELHPNDQIKTVGKGKTDLHINNVGMVRILTNSHFEVKGAEKKGGAVTVALFKGSLDAKVTKSNPPTTEHKFNIVSPSSTAGVRGTEFRVELDDKLSSTISCFEGVVDVAAQGKTVELKQGMATFVEKGKSPVQPYKIPEAPRLKEE
;
A
#
# COMPACT_ATOMS: atom_id res chain seq x y z
N MET A 1 47.65 -41.95 63.94
CA MET A 1 46.25 -41.88 63.44
C MET A 1 46.09 -40.63 62.59
N ARG A 2 45.97 -40.80 61.27
CA ARG A 2 45.82 -39.73 60.26
C ARG A 2 44.38 -39.22 60.26
N LYS A 3 44.16 -37.90 60.26
CA LYS A 3 42.87 -37.30 59.90
C LYS A 3 43.02 -36.63 58.53
N SER A 4 42.31 -37.16 57.55
CA SER A 4 42.28 -36.69 56.16
C SER A 4 41.34 -35.50 56.02
N ILE A 5 41.80 -34.53 55.23
CA ILE A 5 41.11 -33.33 54.78
C ILE A 5 40.10 -33.74 53.68
N ALA A 6 38.91 -33.16 53.68
CA ALA A 6 37.99 -33.21 52.54
C ALA A 6 37.57 -31.77 52.17
N HIS A 7 38.09 -31.27 51.05
CA HIS A 7 37.64 -30.02 50.43
C HIS A 7 36.39 -30.33 49.60
N SER A 8 35.27 -29.66 49.90
CA SER A 8 34.06 -29.70 49.06
C SER A 8 34.23 -28.74 47.89
N ILE A 9 34.26 -29.28 46.67
CA ILE A 9 34.25 -28.52 45.41
C ILE A 9 32.79 -28.39 44.97
N LEU A 10 32.29 -27.15 44.92
CA LEU A 10 30.97 -26.80 44.40
C LEU A 10 31.06 -26.71 42.86
N VAL A 11 30.49 -27.67 42.15
CA VAL A 11 30.39 -27.66 40.69
C VAL A 11 29.16 -26.85 40.28
N LEU A 12 29.39 -25.71 39.63
CA LEU A 12 28.35 -24.85 39.05
C LEU A 12 27.95 -25.41 37.69
N ILE A 13 26.76 -26.02 37.60
CA ILE A 13 26.19 -26.52 36.33
C ILE A 13 25.60 -25.32 35.57
N ILE A 14 26.29 -24.88 34.51
CA ILE A 14 25.77 -23.90 33.55
C ILE A 14 24.82 -24.66 32.61
N VAL A 15 23.52 -24.49 32.82
CA VAL A 15 22.49 -24.99 31.91
C VAL A 15 22.46 -24.07 30.67
N PHE A 16 23.07 -24.52 29.58
CA PHE A 16 22.90 -23.91 28.26
C PHE A 16 21.45 -24.09 27.83
N SER A 17 20.61 -23.05 28.00
CA SER A 17 19.28 -23.01 27.41
C SER A 17 19.46 -22.92 25.89
N GLN A 18 19.23 -24.03 25.19
CA GLN A 18 19.05 -24.02 23.74
C GLN A 18 17.78 -23.23 23.45
N PHE A 19 17.92 -21.93 23.16
CA PHE A 19 16.85 -21.18 22.54
C PHE A 19 16.65 -21.78 21.15
N PRO A 20 15.49 -22.35 20.82
CA PRO A 20 15.19 -22.72 19.46
C PRO A 20 15.25 -21.44 18.62
N LEU A 21 16.11 -21.47 17.60
CA LEU A 21 16.12 -20.52 16.51
C LEU A 21 14.74 -20.57 15.88
N PHE A 22 13.88 -19.58 16.15
CA PHE A 22 12.63 -19.43 15.43
C PHE A 22 13.00 -19.16 13.97
N ALA A 23 12.85 -20.17 13.12
CA ALA A 23 12.82 -19.98 11.69
C ALA A 23 11.66 -19.02 11.39
N GLU A 24 11.94 -17.94 10.66
CA GLU A 24 10.89 -17.14 10.02
C GLU A 24 10.02 -18.10 9.22
N GLY A 25 8.76 -18.24 9.63
CA GLY A 25 7.80 -19.05 8.90
C GLY A 25 7.64 -18.46 7.51
N ASP A 26 7.91 -19.26 6.49
CA ASP A 26 7.41 -19.02 5.15
C ASP A 26 5.88 -18.98 5.28
N GLU A 27 5.28 -17.79 5.29
CA GLU A 27 3.82 -17.63 5.36
C GLU A 27 3.22 -18.23 4.09
N THR A 28 2.93 -19.54 4.13
CA THR A 28 2.23 -20.21 3.06
C THR A 28 0.83 -19.62 2.99
N LEU A 29 0.61 -18.75 2.01
CA LEU A 29 -0.70 -18.19 1.71
C LEU A 29 -1.73 -19.34 1.61
N GLU A 30 -2.73 -19.36 2.48
CA GLU A 30 -3.75 -20.41 2.45
C GLU A 30 -4.93 -20.03 1.53
N PRO A 31 -5.64 -21.01 0.94
CA PRO A 31 -6.93 -20.78 0.31
C PRO A 31 -7.95 -20.25 1.31
N ILE A 32 -8.80 -19.30 0.90
CA ILE A 32 -9.89 -18.81 1.74
C ILE A 32 -11.20 -19.49 1.37
N THR A 33 -12.07 -19.73 2.35
CA THR A 33 -13.45 -20.18 2.11
C THR A 33 -14.40 -19.02 2.31
N ILE A 34 -15.25 -18.75 1.32
CA ILE A 34 -16.25 -17.69 1.34
C ILE A 34 -17.64 -18.31 1.27
N THR A 35 -18.60 -17.70 1.97
CA THR A 35 -20.01 -18.11 1.89
C THR A 35 -20.80 -17.12 1.04
N VAL A 36 -21.48 -17.64 0.02
CA VAL A 36 -22.34 -16.86 -0.89
C VAL A 36 -23.46 -16.20 -0.10
N GLN A 37 -23.58 -14.88 -0.21
CA GLN A 37 -24.63 -14.10 0.46
C GLN A 37 -25.89 -13.98 -0.41
N LYS A 38 -27.02 -13.63 0.22
CA LYS A 38 -28.28 -13.37 -0.50
C LYS A 38 -28.11 -12.20 -1.47
N GLY A 39 -28.38 -12.44 -2.76
CA GLY A 39 -28.24 -11.42 -3.81
C GLY A 39 -26.82 -11.29 -4.40
N GLU A 40 -25.84 -12.07 -3.92
CA GLU A 40 -24.54 -12.16 -4.59
C GLU A 40 -24.64 -12.98 -5.88
N THR A 41 -23.92 -12.50 -6.90
CA THR A 41 -23.68 -13.25 -8.13
C THR A 41 -22.21 -13.67 -8.17
N LEU A 42 -21.90 -14.70 -8.94
CA LEU A 42 -20.53 -15.11 -9.22
C LEU A 42 -19.66 -13.96 -9.76
N SER A 43 -20.25 -13.10 -10.59
CA SER A 43 -19.60 -11.89 -11.10
C SER A 43 -19.18 -10.94 -9.98
N LEU A 44 -20.07 -10.68 -9.00
CA LEU A 44 -19.74 -9.85 -7.84
C LEU A 44 -18.71 -10.49 -6.92
N ILE A 45 -18.78 -11.82 -6.75
CA ILE A 45 -17.79 -12.58 -5.98
C ILE A 45 -16.41 -12.48 -6.63
N SER A 46 -16.33 -12.64 -7.95
CA SER A 46 -15.08 -12.53 -8.70
C SER A 46 -14.55 -11.10 -8.75
N GLU A 47 -15.40 -10.10 -8.90
CA GLU A 47 -15.01 -8.69 -8.71
C GLU A 47 -14.37 -8.48 -7.34
N ARG A 48 -14.98 -9.04 -6.28
CA ARG A 48 -14.54 -8.84 -4.90
C ARG A 48 -13.26 -9.59 -4.54
N HIS A 49 -13.06 -10.80 -5.05
CA HIS A 49 -11.96 -11.69 -4.63
C HIS A 49 -10.89 -11.95 -5.70
N LEU A 50 -11.17 -11.67 -6.97
CA LEU A 50 -10.28 -11.92 -8.13
C LEU A 50 -9.93 -10.63 -8.91
N SER A 51 -10.54 -9.48 -8.59
CA SER A 51 -10.40 -8.17 -9.29
C SER A 51 -10.93 -8.13 -10.71
N ASP A 52 -11.59 -9.19 -11.17
CA ASP A 52 -12.18 -9.24 -12.51
C ASP A 52 -13.51 -10.01 -12.44
N PRO A 53 -14.65 -9.36 -12.74
CA PRO A 53 -15.95 -9.98 -12.68
C PRO A 53 -16.10 -11.09 -13.71
N LYS A 54 -15.28 -11.14 -14.76
CA LYS A 54 -15.32 -12.16 -15.82
C LYS A 54 -14.57 -13.44 -15.47
N ARG A 55 -13.81 -13.45 -14.37
CA ARG A 55 -13.01 -14.62 -13.94
C ARG A 55 -13.79 -15.65 -13.12
N TRP A 56 -15.09 -15.49 -12.96
CA TRP A 56 -15.94 -16.48 -12.28
C TRP A 56 -15.86 -17.91 -12.85
N PRO A 57 -15.60 -18.17 -14.15
CA PRO A 57 -15.47 -19.54 -14.63
C PRO A 57 -14.29 -20.28 -13.99
N GLU A 58 -13.20 -19.57 -13.66
CA GLU A 58 -12.05 -20.14 -12.97
C GLU A 58 -12.42 -20.60 -11.55
N LEU A 59 -13.28 -19.82 -10.87
CA LEU A 59 -13.76 -20.14 -9.54
C LEU A 59 -14.64 -21.40 -9.54
N LEU A 60 -15.55 -21.55 -10.52
CA LEU A 60 -16.36 -22.76 -10.66
C LEU A 60 -15.51 -23.99 -10.97
N LYS A 61 -14.54 -23.84 -11.88
CA LYS A 61 -13.61 -24.92 -12.24
C LYS A 61 -12.84 -25.42 -11.03
N HIS A 62 -12.34 -24.52 -10.17
CA HIS A 62 -11.64 -24.91 -8.94
C HIS A 62 -12.56 -25.62 -7.94
N ASN A 63 -13.78 -25.11 -7.77
CA ASN A 63 -14.76 -25.67 -6.84
C ASN A 63 -15.51 -26.90 -7.38
N LYS A 64 -15.19 -27.35 -8.60
CA LYS A 64 -15.83 -28.49 -9.29
C LYS A 64 -17.35 -28.33 -9.41
N ILE A 65 -17.82 -27.10 -9.62
CA ILE A 65 -19.24 -26.79 -9.79
C ILE A 65 -19.55 -26.75 -11.30
N PRO A 66 -20.36 -27.70 -11.81
CA PRO A 66 -20.55 -27.86 -13.26
C PRO A 66 -21.48 -26.82 -13.87
N ASN A 67 -22.37 -26.20 -13.08
CA ASN A 67 -23.35 -25.22 -13.56
C ASN A 67 -23.39 -23.99 -12.61
N PRO A 68 -23.22 -22.75 -13.13
CA PRO A 68 -23.44 -21.51 -12.39
C PRO A 68 -24.76 -21.42 -11.62
N ASP A 69 -25.85 -22.04 -12.10
CA ASP A 69 -27.18 -21.97 -11.47
C ASP A 69 -27.26 -22.70 -10.12
N LEU A 70 -26.24 -23.50 -9.80
CA LEU A 70 -26.12 -24.19 -8.51
C LEU A 70 -25.61 -23.27 -7.39
N ILE A 71 -25.15 -22.06 -7.73
CA ILE A 71 -24.69 -21.08 -6.76
C ILE A 71 -25.90 -20.44 -6.06
N LYS A 72 -26.07 -20.78 -4.78
CA LYS A 72 -27.16 -20.30 -3.93
C LYS A 72 -26.61 -19.72 -2.63
N PRO A 73 -27.36 -18.81 -1.97
CA PRO A 73 -26.97 -18.29 -0.67
C PRO A 73 -26.69 -19.43 0.33
N GLY A 74 -25.61 -19.30 1.11
CA GLY A 74 -25.15 -20.32 2.05
C GLY A 74 -24.15 -21.34 1.48
N LEU A 75 -23.96 -21.39 0.16
CA LEU A 75 -22.93 -22.23 -0.46
C LEU A 75 -21.52 -21.70 -0.12
N SER A 76 -20.62 -22.60 0.27
CA SER A 76 -19.21 -22.28 0.49
C SER A 76 -18.38 -22.48 -0.78
N LEU A 77 -17.58 -21.48 -1.13
CA LEU A 77 -16.64 -21.50 -2.25
C LEU A 77 -15.22 -21.34 -1.72
N VAL A 78 -14.31 -22.18 -2.18
CA VAL A 78 -12.87 -22.04 -1.96
C VAL A 78 -12.30 -21.10 -3.03
N VAL A 79 -11.64 -20.03 -2.58
CA VAL A 79 -10.85 -19.15 -3.43
C VAL A 79 -9.38 -19.51 -3.21
N PRO A 80 -8.74 -20.21 -4.16
CA PRO A 80 -7.33 -20.56 -4.05
C PRO A 80 -6.46 -19.33 -4.24
N VAL A 81 -5.25 -19.37 -3.66
CA VAL A 81 -4.28 -18.26 -3.65
C VAL A 81 -4.03 -17.69 -5.05
N PHE A 82 -3.87 -18.54 -6.06
CA PHE A 82 -3.57 -18.11 -7.43
C PHE A 82 -4.74 -17.38 -8.12
N LEU A 83 -5.96 -17.46 -7.56
CA LEU A 83 -7.11 -16.68 -7.99
C LEU A 83 -7.27 -15.38 -7.19
N ARG A 84 -6.69 -15.27 -5.98
CA ARG A 84 -6.86 -14.09 -5.14
C ARG A 84 -6.31 -12.83 -5.83
N LYS A 85 -6.97 -11.69 -5.55
CA LYS A 85 -6.42 -10.37 -5.86
C LYS A 85 -5.00 -10.26 -5.32
N ALA A 86 -4.12 -9.62 -6.07
CA ALA A 86 -2.79 -9.31 -5.58
C ALA A 86 -2.87 -8.35 -4.39
N VAL A 87 -2.15 -8.67 -3.32
CA VAL A 87 -1.94 -7.73 -2.21
C VAL A 87 -0.91 -6.70 -2.67
N VAL A 88 -1.34 -5.45 -2.82
CA VAL A 88 -0.49 -4.32 -3.24
C VAL A 88 0.24 -3.72 -2.05
N GLY A 89 -0.38 -3.78 -0.86
CA GLY A 89 0.19 -3.22 0.35
C GLY A 89 -0.62 -3.58 1.57
N VAL A 90 -0.18 -3.07 2.72
CA VAL A 90 -0.84 -3.27 4.02
C VAL A 90 -0.89 -1.96 4.80
N THR A 91 -1.89 -1.82 5.64
CA THR A 91 -2.02 -0.66 6.53
C THR A 91 -1.14 -0.86 7.77
N GLU A 92 -0.16 0.02 7.98
CA GLU A 92 0.76 -0.04 9.13
C GLU A 92 0.35 0.89 10.28
N PHE A 93 -0.47 1.91 10.01
CA PHE A 93 -0.92 2.85 11.03
C PHE A 93 -2.27 3.46 10.68
N VAL A 94 -3.14 3.67 11.69
CA VAL A 94 -4.41 4.38 11.54
C VAL A 94 -4.62 5.30 12.75
N MET A 95 -4.94 6.57 12.49
CA MET A 95 -5.32 7.56 13.50
C MET A 95 -6.57 8.31 13.04
N GLY A 96 -7.49 8.58 13.97
CA GLY A 96 -8.71 9.34 13.68
C GLY A 96 -9.68 8.59 12.77
N GLN A 97 -10.55 9.33 12.08
CA GLN A 97 -11.53 8.74 11.16
C GLN A 97 -10.88 8.44 9.81
N VAL A 98 -10.68 7.15 9.54
CA VAL A 98 -10.20 6.63 8.27
C VAL A 98 -11.13 5.52 7.80
N GLU A 99 -11.62 5.65 6.57
CA GLU A 99 -12.57 4.73 5.96
C GLU A 99 -11.94 4.05 4.75
N TRP A 100 -12.29 2.80 4.52
CA TRP A 100 -11.83 1.96 3.43
C TRP A 100 -13.01 1.42 2.64
N ASN A 101 -12.79 1.25 1.34
CA ASN A 101 -13.73 0.64 0.42
C ASN A 101 -12.98 -0.34 -0.51
N GLY A 102 -13.20 -1.65 -0.32
CA GLY A 102 -12.56 -2.70 -1.11
C GLY A 102 -13.19 -3.01 -2.47
N THR A 103 -14.02 -2.11 -3.00
CA THR A 103 -14.87 -2.35 -4.17
C THR A 103 -14.90 -1.17 -5.14
N GLY A 104 -13.79 -0.41 -5.23
CA GLY A 104 -13.69 0.70 -6.18
C GLY A 104 -14.70 1.83 -5.93
N GLY A 105 -15.07 2.05 -4.66
CA GLY A 105 -16.01 3.11 -4.28
C GLY A 105 -17.50 2.79 -4.49
N LYS A 106 -17.84 1.59 -5.01
CA LYS A 106 -19.25 1.19 -5.30
C LYS A 106 -19.97 0.61 -4.08
N GLY A 107 -19.23 -0.04 -3.18
CA GLY A 107 -19.76 -0.68 -1.98
C GLY A 107 -19.76 0.22 -0.74
N PRO A 108 -20.02 -0.36 0.45
CA PRO A 108 -20.01 0.38 1.70
C PRO A 108 -18.59 0.85 2.06
N TRP A 109 -18.52 2.03 2.67
CA TRP A 109 -17.32 2.51 3.35
C TRP A 109 -17.34 2.00 4.78
N VAL A 110 -16.25 1.36 5.21
CA VAL A 110 -16.10 0.80 6.56
C VAL A 110 -14.83 1.34 7.21
N PRO A 111 -14.70 1.35 8.54
CA PRO A 111 -13.48 1.80 9.19
C PRO A 111 -12.24 1.03 8.71
N LEU A 112 -11.18 1.73 8.34
CA LEU A 112 -9.88 1.13 7.99
C LEU A 112 -9.24 0.54 9.26
N LYS A 113 -8.69 -0.65 9.15
CA LYS A 113 -8.06 -1.38 10.27
C LYS A 113 -6.55 -1.46 10.09
N LEU A 114 -5.82 -1.52 11.20
CA LEU A 114 -4.41 -1.91 11.21
C LEU A 114 -4.27 -3.32 10.62
N GLY A 115 -3.25 -3.52 9.77
CA GLY A 115 -3.02 -4.77 9.06
C GLY A 115 -4.00 -5.02 7.90
N GLN A 116 -4.86 -4.06 7.55
CA GLN A 116 -5.74 -4.19 6.38
C GLN A 116 -4.90 -4.34 5.11
N GLU A 117 -5.04 -5.49 4.45
CA GLU A 117 -4.52 -5.73 3.10
C GLU A 117 -5.22 -4.84 2.09
N LEU A 118 -4.43 -4.25 1.20
CA LEU A 118 -4.87 -3.37 0.13
C LEU A 118 -4.75 -4.09 -1.20
N HIS A 119 -5.82 -4.05 -1.96
CA HIS A 119 -5.94 -4.67 -3.27
C HIS A 119 -6.16 -3.62 -4.37
N PRO A 120 -5.98 -3.97 -5.65
CA PRO A 120 -6.32 -3.07 -6.75
C PRO A 120 -7.76 -2.55 -6.66
N ASN A 121 -7.91 -1.25 -6.87
CA ASN A 121 -9.12 -0.44 -6.77
C ASN A 121 -9.63 -0.20 -5.35
N ASP A 122 -8.89 -0.61 -4.31
CA ASP A 122 -9.24 -0.23 -2.95
C ASP A 122 -9.09 1.29 -2.77
N GLN A 123 -10.07 1.90 -2.13
CA GLN A 123 -10.05 3.33 -1.83
C GLN A 123 -10.01 3.59 -0.33
N ILE A 124 -9.32 4.66 0.04
CA ILE A 124 -9.19 5.12 1.42
C ILE A 124 -9.59 6.60 1.49
N LYS A 125 -10.37 6.95 2.52
CA LYS A 125 -10.71 8.33 2.85
C LYS A 125 -10.31 8.66 4.27
N THR A 126 -9.66 9.80 4.46
CA THR A 126 -9.35 10.36 5.78
C THR A 126 -10.21 11.59 6.03
N VAL A 127 -10.75 11.75 7.24
CA VAL A 127 -11.66 12.87 7.59
C VAL A 127 -11.19 13.56 8.86
N GLY A 128 -11.24 14.90 8.89
CA GLY A 128 -10.90 15.68 10.08
C GLY A 128 -9.44 15.51 10.46
N LYS A 129 -9.16 14.86 11.60
CA LYS A 129 -7.80 14.52 12.06
C LYS A 129 -7.34 13.13 11.59
N GLY A 130 -8.09 12.50 10.68
CA GLY A 130 -7.79 11.18 10.12
C GLY A 130 -6.47 11.12 9.38
N LYS A 131 -5.68 10.08 9.62
CA LYS A 131 -4.38 9.85 8.97
C LYS A 131 -4.06 8.35 8.97
N THR A 132 -3.39 7.87 7.93
CA THR A 132 -2.95 6.47 7.87
C THR A 132 -1.62 6.34 7.15
N ASP A 133 -0.79 5.38 7.59
CA ASP A 133 0.44 4.99 6.92
C ASP A 133 0.27 3.60 6.32
N LEU A 134 0.68 3.46 5.07
CA LEU A 134 0.58 2.26 4.28
C LEU A 134 1.97 1.81 3.86
N HIS A 135 2.23 0.51 3.99
CA HIS A 135 3.33 -0.12 3.28
C HIS A 135 2.85 -0.55 1.91
N ILE A 136 3.50 -0.08 0.86
CA ILE A 136 3.25 -0.52 -0.52
C ILE A 136 4.38 -1.45 -0.93
N ASN A 137 4.02 -2.69 -1.30
CA ASN A 137 4.95 -3.77 -1.59
C ASN A 137 5.93 -3.35 -2.70
N ASN A 138 7.23 -3.59 -2.47
CA ASN A 138 8.33 -3.23 -3.39
C ASN A 138 8.48 -1.73 -3.68
N VAL A 139 7.75 -0.85 -2.99
CA VAL A 139 7.81 0.61 -3.15
C VAL A 139 8.33 1.26 -1.88
N GLY A 140 7.68 1.06 -0.73
CA GLY A 140 8.00 1.74 0.51
C GLY A 140 6.75 2.28 1.21
N MET A 141 6.91 3.35 1.98
CA MET A 141 5.85 3.88 2.84
C MET A 141 5.10 5.03 2.17
N VAL A 142 3.77 5.00 2.24
CA VAL A 142 2.87 6.07 1.79
C VAL A 142 1.96 6.48 2.94
N ARG A 143 2.05 7.74 3.33
CA ARG A 143 1.27 8.34 4.39
C ARG A 143 0.18 9.22 3.79
N ILE A 144 -1.07 8.87 4.03
CA ILE A 144 -2.23 9.63 3.61
C ILE A 144 -2.58 10.61 4.72
N LEU A 145 -2.55 11.91 4.40
CA LEU A 145 -2.83 12.98 5.34
C LEU A 145 -4.33 13.26 5.45
N THR A 146 -4.69 14.19 6.32
CA THR A 146 -6.08 14.55 6.63
C THR A 146 -6.87 15.02 5.42
N ASN A 147 -8.17 14.73 5.40
CA ASN A 147 -9.11 15.19 4.37
C ASN A 147 -8.75 14.75 2.94
N SER A 148 -8.24 13.53 2.82
CA SER A 148 -7.75 12.96 1.57
C SER A 148 -8.63 11.84 1.05
N HIS A 149 -8.59 11.64 -0.27
CA HIS A 149 -9.22 10.50 -0.95
C HIS A 149 -8.19 9.88 -1.88
N PHE A 150 -7.85 8.63 -1.57
CA PHE A 150 -6.76 7.88 -2.17
C PHE A 150 -7.29 6.56 -2.75
N GLU A 151 -6.64 6.05 -3.80
CA GLU A 151 -6.90 4.75 -4.39
C GLU A 151 -5.60 4.03 -4.72
N VAL A 152 -5.57 2.73 -4.42
CA VAL A 152 -4.50 1.84 -4.84
C VAL A 152 -4.87 1.18 -6.15
N LYS A 153 -4.12 1.41 -7.23
CA LYS A 153 -4.35 0.73 -8.51
C LYS A 153 -3.52 -0.54 -8.67
N GLY A 154 -2.35 -0.59 -8.03
CA GLY A 154 -1.40 -1.69 -8.21
C GLY A 154 -0.55 -1.53 -9.47
N ALA A 155 0.06 -2.62 -9.92
CA ALA A 155 0.86 -2.65 -11.14
C ALA A 155 0.08 -3.33 -12.28
N GLU A 156 0.12 -2.76 -13.49
CA GLU A 156 -0.57 -3.31 -14.67
C GLU A 156 0.02 -4.65 -15.13
N LYS A 157 1.32 -4.84 -14.90
CA LYS A 157 2.05 -6.07 -15.22
C LYS A 157 2.91 -6.47 -14.03
N LYS A 158 3.17 -7.78 -13.89
CA LYS A 158 4.03 -8.32 -12.85
C LYS A 158 5.41 -7.65 -12.90
N GLY A 159 5.87 -7.09 -11.78
CA GLY A 159 7.15 -6.38 -11.66
C GLY A 159 7.16 -4.97 -12.27
N GLY A 160 6.03 -4.46 -12.78
CA GLY A 160 5.92 -3.08 -13.24
C GLY A 160 5.79 -2.07 -12.09
N ALA A 161 5.80 -0.79 -12.44
CA ALA A 161 5.58 0.30 -11.50
C ALA A 161 4.21 0.18 -10.82
N VAL A 162 4.17 0.35 -9.50
CA VAL A 162 2.90 0.44 -8.77
C VAL A 162 2.32 1.83 -8.96
N THR A 163 1.04 1.90 -9.30
CA THR A 163 0.32 3.16 -9.45
C THR A 163 -0.68 3.34 -8.30
N VAL A 164 -0.75 4.56 -7.79
CA VAL A 164 -1.79 5.03 -6.87
C VAL A 164 -2.43 6.28 -7.45
N ALA A 165 -3.65 6.59 -7.01
CA ALA A 165 -4.32 7.83 -7.34
C ALA A 165 -4.62 8.64 -6.07
N LEU A 166 -4.40 9.94 -6.15
CA LEU A 166 -4.84 10.92 -5.17
C LEU A 166 -5.92 11.77 -5.82
N PHE A 167 -7.15 11.63 -5.34
CA PHE A 167 -8.30 12.39 -5.86
C PHE A 167 -8.50 13.71 -5.13
N LYS A 168 -8.10 13.78 -3.85
CA LYS A 168 -8.19 14.96 -2.98
C LYS A 168 -7.17 14.86 -1.84
N GLY A 169 -6.72 16.00 -1.33
CA GLY A 169 -5.94 16.12 -0.10
C GLY A 169 -4.45 15.98 -0.35
N SER A 170 -3.73 15.33 0.55
CA SER A 170 -2.28 15.20 0.46
C SER A 170 -1.76 13.83 0.90
N LEU A 171 -0.60 13.48 0.37
CA LEU A 171 0.17 12.33 0.82
C LEU A 171 1.66 12.68 0.91
N ASP A 172 2.34 12.01 1.84
CA ASP A 172 3.79 11.90 1.89
C ASP A 172 4.19 10.49 1.45
N ALA A 173 5.26 10.36 0.69
CA ALA A 173 5.76 9.06 0.28
C ALA A 173 7.28 8.99 0.43
N LYS A 174 7.74 7.84 0.96
CA LYS A 174 9.14 7.46 1.07
C LYS A 174 9.36 6.18 0.28
N VAL A 175 9.92 6.33 -0.91
CA VAL A 175 10.14 5.25 -1.87
C VAL A 175 11.56 4.74 -1.75
N THR A 176 11.70 3.43 -1.57
CA THR A 176 12.99 2.75 -1.46
C THR A 176 13.76 2.86 -2.77
N LYS A 177 15.01 3.32 -2.67
CA LYS A 177 15.93 3.41 -3.82
C LYS A 177 16.25 2.03 -4.39
N SER A 178 16.37 1.93 -5.70
CA SER A 178 16.86 0.73 -6.36
C SER A 178 18.35 0.53 -6.12
N ASN A 179 18.75 -0.72 -5.94
CA ASN A 179 20.15 -1.14 -5.98
C ASN A 179 20.29 -2.33 -6.94
N PRO A 180 21.00 -2.20 -8.07
CA PRO A 180 21.68 -0.97 -8.55
C PRO A 180 20.69 0.15 -8.93
N PRO A 181 21.16 1.42 -9.03
CA PRO A 181 20.34 2.53 -9.49
C PRO A 181 19.75 2.27 -10.88
N THR A 182 18.51 2.74 -11.11
CA THR A 182 17.78 2.55 -12.38
C THR A 182 17.05 3.83 -12.78
N THR A 183 16.81 3.99 -14.08
CA THR A 183 15.97 5.03 -14.69
C THR A 183 14.52 4.57 -14.90
N GLU A 184 14.11 3.45 -14.32
CA GLU A 184 12.71 3.04 -14.32
C GLU A 184 11.97 3.58 -13.10
N HIS A 185 10.75 4.10 -13.30
CA HIS A 185 9.86 4.46 -12.20
C HIS A 185 9.35 3.18 -11.54
N LYS A 186 9.46 3.12 -10.21
CA LYS A 186 8.86 2.04 -9.39
C LYS A 186 7.47 2.41 -8.91
N PHE A 187 7.20 3.71 -8.84
CA PHE A 187 6.00 4.24 -8.23
C PHE A 187 5.48 5.43 -9.02
N ASN A 188 4.18 5.43 -9.30
CA ASN A 188 3.49 6.51 -9.98
C ASN A 188 2.34 7.01 -9.12
N ILE A 189 2.23 8.33 -8.98
CA ILE A 189 1.08 8.98 -8.36
C ILE A 189 0.33 9.75 -9.44
N VAL A 190 -0.93 9.37 -9.65
CA VAL A 190 -1.82 10.05 -10.57
C VAL A 190 -2.76 10.96 -9.80
N SER A 191 -2.92 12.19 -10.28
CA SER A 191 -3.86 13.17 -9.75
C SER A 191 -4.63 13.83 -10.91
N PRO A 192 -5.70 14.59 -10.64
CA PRO A 192 -6.46 15.26 -11.70
C PRO A 192 -5.66 16.23 -12.57
N SER A 193 -4.58 16.81 -12.04
CA SER A 193 -3.73 17.78 -12.74
C SER A 193 -2.44 17.19 -13.31
N SER A 194 -1.91 16.11 -12.74
CA SER A 194 -0.56 15.62 -13.08
C SER A 194 -0.32 14.14 -12.74
N THR A 195 0.72 13.57 -13.35
CA THR A 195 1.35 12.30 -12.94
C THR A 195 2.75 12.57 -12.41
N ALA A 196 3.07 12.02 -11.23
CA ALA A 196 4.42 12.02 -10.66
C ALA A 196 5.03 10.61 -10.73
N GLY A 197 6.14 10.46 -11.44
CA GLY A 197 6.90 9.20 -11.57
C GLY A 197 8.18 9.21 -10.72
N VAL A 198 8.40 8.13 -9.98
CA VAL A 198 9.35 8.11 -8.86
C VAL A 198 10.29 6.90 -8.90
N ARG A 199 11.58 7.14 -8.65
CA ARG A 199 12.67 6.14 -8.68
C ARG A 199 13.38 5.89 -7.35
N GLY A 200 12.91 6.50 -6.26
CA GLY A 200 13.51 6.37 -4.92
C GLY A 200 13.68 7.74 -4.25
N THR A 201 12.57 8.27 -3.73
CA THR A 201 12.48 9.63 -3.21
C THR A 201 11.71 9.74 -1.92
N GLU A 202 11.97 10.81 -1.19
CA GLU A 202 11.07 11.33 -0.19
C GLU A 202 10.40 12.58 -0.76
N PHE A 203 9.06 12.56 -0.85
CA PHE A 203 8.32 13.61 -1.54
C PHE A 203 6.89 13.75 -1.00
N ARG A 204 6.28 14.91 -1.28
CA ARG A 204 4.88 15.23 -0.99
C ARG A 204 4.12 15.55 -2.27
N VAL A 205 2.87 15.10 -2.33
CA VAL A 205 1.87 15.56 -3.31
C VAL A 205 0.70 16.13 -2.54
N GLU A 206 0.31 17.36 -2.88
CA GLU A 206 -0.84 18.06 -2.30
C GLU A 206 -1.74 18.60 -3.39
N LEU A 207 -3.05 18.42 -3.23
CA LEU A 207 -4.08 18.98 -4.10
C LEU A 207 -4.81 20.12 -3.42
N ASP A 208 -4.91 21.25 -4.12
CA ASP A 208 -5.78 22.36 -3.70
C ASP A 208 -7.27 22.07 -4.00
N ASP A 209 -8.15 22.99 -3.61
CA ASP A 209 -9.60 22.86 -3.85
C ASP A 209 -9.99 22.87 -5.34
N LYS A 210 -9.10 23.37 -6.22
CA LYS A 210 -9.25 23.34 -7.69
C LYS A 210 -8.66 22.08 -8.31
N LEU A 211 -8.15 21.17 -7.47
CA LEU A 211 -7.45 19.95 -7.87
C LEU A 211 -6.17 20.22 -8.67
N SER A 212 -5.56 21.38 -8.46
CA SER A 212 -4.19 21.66 -8.88
C SER A 212 -3.23 20.99 -7.92
N SER A 213 -2.09 20.50 -8.43
CA SER A 213 -1.12 19.77 -7.62
C SER A 213 0.10 20.61 -7.30
N THR A 214 0.56 20.53 -6.06
CA THR A 214 1.93 20.90 -5.69
C THR A 214 2.70 19.63 -5.38
N ILE A 215 3.82 19.42 -6.07
CA ILE A 215 4.72 18.27 -5.85
C ILE A 215 6.03 18.82 -5.32
N SER A 216 6.46 18.32 -4.16
CA SER A 216 7.69 18.74 -3.47
C SER A 216 8.62 17.55 -3.28
N CYS A 217 9.84 17.64 -3.80
CA CYS A 217 10.86 16.59 -3.69
C CYS A 217 11.86 16.95 -2.57
N PHE A 218 11.86 16.17 -1.49
CA PHE A 218 12.75 16.38 -0.33
C PHE A 218 14.05 15.59 -0.45
N GLU A 219 14.03 14.43 -1.12
CA GLU A 219 15.22 13.63 -1.40
C GLU A 219 15.05 12.89 -2.74
N GLY A 220 16.13 12.78 -3.53
CA GLY A 220 16.14 12.05 -4.80
C GLY A 220 15.59 12.86 -5.99
N VAL A 221 14.86 12.20 -6.89
CA VAL A 221 14.35 12.76 -8.15
C VAL A 221 12.90 12.34 -8.43
N VAL A 222 12.02 13.30 -8.73
CA VAL A 222 10.63 13.07 -9.15
C VAL A 222 10.39 13.68 -10.53
N ASP A 223 9.92 12.86 -11.47
CA ASP A 223 9.48 13.35 -12.78
C ASP A 223 7.99 13.73 -12.71
N VAL A 224 7.64 14.97 -13.02
CA VAL A 224 6.26 15.45 -12.99
C VAL A 224 5.80 15.75 -14.41
N ALA A 225 4.77 15.05 -14.87
CA ALA A 225 4.21 15.18 -16.21
C ALA A 225 2.77 15.68 -16.18
N ALA A 226 2.46 16.66 -17.05
CA ALA A 226 1.10 17.10 -17.33
C ALA A 226 1.02 17.80 -18.70
N GLN A 227 -0.11 17.66 -19.39
CA GLN A 227 -0.36 18.30 -20.70
C GLN A 227 0.80 18.10 -21.70
N GLY A 228 1.32 16.87 -21.80
CA GLY A 228 2.42 16.51 -22.72
C GLY A 228 3.80 17.08 -22.36
N LYS A 229 3.94 17.81 -21.24
CA LYS A 229 5.21 18.34 -20.76
C LYS A 229 5.63 17.66 -19.46
N THR A 230 6.92 17.37 -19.35
CA THR A 230 7.54 16.80 -18.14
C THR A 230 8.59 17.76 -17.58
N VAL A 231 8.63 17.90 -16.27
CA VAL A 231 9.69 18.58 -15.53
C VAL A 231 10.30 17.62 -14.51
N GLU A 232 11.62 17.66 -14.36
CA GLU A 232 12.34 16.89 -13.35
C GLU A 232 12.51 17.74 -12.08
N LEU A 233 12.09 17.21 -10.94
CA LEU A 233 12.33 17.80 -9.62
C LEU A 233 13.53 17.12 -8.97
N LYS A 234 14.56 17.91 -8.67
CA LYS A 234 15.68 17.47 -7.83
C LYS A 234 15.36 17.73 -6.36
N GLN A 235 16.16 17.16 -5.48
CA GLN A 235 16.11 17.43 -4.04
C GLN A 235 16.02 18.94 -3.73
N GLY A 236 15.08 19.30 -2.87
CA GLY A 236 14.80 20.67 -2.46
C GLY A 236 14.01 21.49 -3.49
N MET A 237 13.47 20.86 -4.54
CA MET A 237 12.63 21.53 -5.54
C MET A 237 11.17 21.11 -5.45
N ALA A 238 10.31 22.01 -5.92
CA ALA A 238 8.89 21.77 -6.11
C ALA A 238 8.43 22.27 -7.48
N THR A 239 7.27 21.79 -7.91
CA THR A 239 6.51 22.38 -9.02
C THR A 239 5.02 22.42 -8.67
N PHE A 240 4.33 23.35 -9.32
CA PHE A 240 2.89 23.51 -9.29
C PHE A 240 2.31 23.16 -10.67
N VAL A 241 1.20 22.43 -10.68
CA VAL A 241 0.46 22.07 -11.89
C VAL A 241 -0.99 22.45 -11.70
N GLU A 242 -1.40 23.55 -12.34
CA GLU A 242 -2.81 23.90 -12.46
C GLU A 242 -3.54 22.86 -13.31
N LYS A 243 -4.73 22.46 -12.88
CA LYS A 243 -5.53 21.47 -13.63
C LYS A 243 -5.72 21.91 -15.08
N GLY A 244 -5.32 21.04 -16.01
CA GLY A 244 -5.43 21.30 -17.46
C GLY A 244 -4.27 22.13 -18.03
N LYS A 245 -3.23 22.47 -17.25
CA LYS A 245 -2.03 23.16 -17.72
C LYS A 245 -0.78 22.29 -17.54
N SER A 246 0.29 22.66 -18.25
CA SER A 246 1.60 22.04 -18.08
C SER A 246 2.23 22.43 -16.74
N PRO A 247 3.19 21.65 -16.21
CA PRO A 247 3.90 22.00 -14.98
C PRO A 247 4.68 23.31 -15.15
N VAL A 248 4.68 24.13 -14.10
CA VAL A 248 5.56 25.29 -14.04
C VAL A 248 7.02 24.84 -13.90
N GLN A 249 7.97 25.72 -14.22
CA GLN A 249 9.38 25.38 -14.05
C GLN A 249 9.67 25.11 -12.56
N PRO A 250 10.50 24.09 -12.24
CA PRO A 250 10.84 23.78 -10.85
C PRO A 250 11.41 24.98 -10.10
N TYR A 251 10.95 25.17 -8.87
CA TYR A 251 11.41 26.23 -7.96
C TYR A 251 11.88 25.64 -6.63
N LYS A 252 12.72 26.35 -5.89
CA LYS A 252 13.23 25.89 -4.59
C LYS A 252 12.11 25.89 -3.54
N ILE A 253 12.07 24.84 -2.74
CA ILE A 253 11.23 24.80 -1.53
C ILE A 253 11.81 25.80 -0.53
N PRO A 254 11.00 26.69 0.07
CA PRO A 254 11.46 27.59 1.13
C PRO A 254 12.09 26.78 2.28
N GLU A 255 13.21 27.26 2.83
CA GLU A 255 13.76 26.67 4.05
C GLU A 255 12.75 26.85 5.20
N ALA A 256 12.57 25.79 6.00
CA ALA A 256 11.76 25.89 7.20
C ALA A 256 12.32 27.02 8.09
N PRO A 257 11.45 27.86 8.70
CA PRO A 257 11.92 28.90 9.60
C PRO A 257 12.81 28.27 10.68
N ARG A 258 14.02 28.82 10.87
CA ARG A 258 14.85 28.42 12.01
C ARG A 258 14.11 28.83 13.27
N LEU A 259 13.71 27.87 14.08
CA LEU A 259 13.26 28.15 15.44
C LEU A 259 14.43 28.86 16.14
N LYS A 260 14.21 30.07 16.64
CA LYS A 260 15.20 30.71 17.51
C LYS A 260 15.30 29.83 18.74
N GLU A 261 16.49 29.32 19.02
CA GLU A 261 16.79 28.78 20.35
C GLU A 261 16.64 29.95 21.34
N GLU A 262 15.74 29.81 22.31
CA GLU A 262 15.55 30.74 23.43
C GLU A 262 16.65 30.56 24.48
#